data_AF-A0A1E7EU65-F1
#
_entry.id   AF-A0A1E7EU65-F1
#
_cell.length_a   1.000
_cell.length_b   1.000
_cell.length_c   1.000
_cell.angle_alpha   90.00
_cell.angle_beta   90.00
_cell.angle_gamma   90.00
#
_symmetry.space_group_name_H-M   'P 1'
#
loop_
_entity.id
_entity.type
_entity.pdbx_description
1 polymer ?
#
loop_
_entity_poly.entity_id
_entity_poly.type
_entity_poly.pdbx_seq_one_letter_code
_entity_poly.pdbx_strand_id
1 'polypeptide(L)' 'LPTGAVATLKTWLLSPEHFTHPYPTPQDQVMLMQKTGIDKKQLKNWFTNARRRIWK' A
#
# COMPACT_ATOMS: atom_id res chain seq x y z
N LEU A 1 -11.37 -2.16 -4.19
CA LEU A 1 -10.84 -2.56 -2.85
C LEU A 1 -11.92 -2.28 -1.82
N PRO A 2 -12.00 -3.04 -0.72
CA PRO A 2 -12.96 -2.81 0.37
C PRO A 2 -12.89 -1.39 0.93
N THR A 3 -13.98 -0.92 1.52
CA THR A 3 -14.03 0.34 2.27
C THR A 3 -13.01 0.30 3.41
N GLY A 4 -12.23 1.36 3.58
CA GLY A 4 -11.17 1.44 4.60
C GLY A 4 -9.80 0.89 4.17
N ALA A 5 -9.75 -0.12 3.30
CA ALA A 5 -8.48 -0.66 2.80
C ALA A 5 -7.62 0.41 2.12
N VAL A 6 -8.24 1.26 1.29
CA VAL A 6 -7.54 2.36 0.61
C VAL A 6 -6.98 3.37 1.60
N ALA A 7 -7.68 3.66 2.70
CA ALA A 7 -7.21 4.61 3.71
C ALA A 7 -5.94 4.07 4.38
N THR A 8 -5.97 2.82 4.86
CA THR A 8 -4.80 2.15 5.45
C THR A 8 -3.60 2.14 4.51
N LEU A 9 -3.80 1.78 3.24
CA LEU A 9 -2.71 1.74 2.26
C LEU A 9 -2.15 3.13 1.96
N LYS A 10 -2.99 4.17 1.90
CA LYS A 10 -2.55 5.56 1.74
C LYS A 10 -1.75 6.04 2.94
N THR A 11 -2.19 5.72 4.16
CA THR A 11 -1.47 6.08 5.38
C THR A 11 -0.07 5.50 5.40
N TRP A 12 0.09 4.23 4.98
CA TRP A 12 1.42 3.62 4.84
C TRP A 12 2.23 4.27 3.72
N LEU A 13 1.63 4.49 2.55
CA LEU A 13 2.31 5.04 1.37
C LEU A 13 2.84 6.46 1.60
N LEU A 14 2.12 7.26 2.37
CA LEU A 14 2.42 8.67 2.66
C LEU A 14 3.10 8.86 4.02
N SER A 15 3.46 7.78 4.73
CA SER A 15 4.20 7.91 5.98
C SER A 15 5.59 8.50 5.71
N PRO A 16 6.15 9.30 6.65
CA PRO A 16 7.50 9.85 6.48
C PRO A 16 8.57 8.77 6.21
N GLU A 17 8.38 7.58 6.80
CA GLU A 17 9.27 6.41 6.67
C GLU A 17 9.27 5.81 5.26
N HIS A 18 8.17 5.91 4.51
CA HIS A 18 8.01 5.22 3.23
C HIS A 18 7.82 6.17 2.04
N PHE A 19 7.58 7.47 2.28
CA PHE A 19 7.31 8.43 1.22
C PHE A 19 8.44 8.54 0.18
N THR A 20 9.71 8.46 0.62
CA THR A 20 10.87 8.56 -0.29
C THR A 20 11.12 7.27 -1.07
N HIS A 21 10.76 6.11 -0.50
CA HIS A 21 10.89 4.80 -1.14
C HIS A 21 9.68 3.90 -0.85
N PRO A 22 8.54 4.13 -1.55
CA PRO A 22 7.24 3.50 -1.25
C PRO A 22 7.14 2.06 -1.79
N TYR A 23 8.05 1.19 -1.37
CA TYR A 23 8.12 -0.21 -1.77
C TYR A 23 7.96 -1.08 -0.52
N PRO A 24 6.77 -1.65 -0.26
CA PRO A 24 6.54 -2.42 0.95
C PRO A 24 7.42 -3.68 0.96
N THR A 25 8.13 -3.87 2.07
CA THR A 25 8.92 -5.08 2.36
C THR A 25 8.00 -6.31 2.46
N PRO A 26 8.53 -7.54 2.46
CA PRO A 26 7.72 -8.73 2.70
C PRO A 26 6.91 -8.65 4.00
N GLN A 27 7.49 -8.09 5.06
CA GLN A 27 6.87 -7.88 6.35
C GLN A 27 5.74 -6.85 6.26
N ASP A 28 5.97 -5.72 5.59
CA ASP A 28 4.93 -4.72 5.33
C ASP A 28 3.78 -5.33 4.53
N GLN A 29 4.08 -6.14 3.52
CA GLN A 29 3.06 -6.78 2.71
C GLN A 29 2.15 -7.68 3.57
N VAL A 30 2.70 -8.48 4.47
CA VAL A 30 1.92 -9.31 5.39
C VAL A 30 1.06 -8.44 6.31
N MET A 31 1.64 -7.42 6.93
CA MET A 31 0.93 -6.51 7.83
C MET A 31 -0.21 -5.77 7.12
N LEU A 32 0.03 -5.26 5.91
CA LEU A 32 -0.97 -4.54 5.12
C LEU A 32 -2.09 -5.46 4.65
N MET A 33 -1.78 -6.69 4.20
CA MET A 33 -2.82 -7.68 3.86
C MET A 33 -3.67 -8.02 5.08
N GLN A 34 -3.07 -8.24 6.25
CA GLN A 34 -3.81 -8.50 7.50
C GLN A 34 -4.71 -7.33 7.89
N LYS A 35 -4.22 -6.09 7.84
CA LYS A 35 -5.00 -4.89 8.21
C LYS A 35 -6.12 -4.55 7.24
N THR A 36 -5.99 -4.93 5.96
CA THR A 36 -6.93 -4.52 4.91
C THR A 36 -7.83 -5.65 4.43
N GLY A 37 -7.50 -6.91 4.76
CA GLY A 37 -8.22 -8.11 4.32
C GLY A 37 -8.09 -8.40 2.82
N ILE A 38 -7.14 -7.76 2.12
CA ILE A 38 -6.96 -7.92 0.67
C ILE A 38 -5.84 -8.92 0.38
N ASP A 39 -5.90 -9.52 -0.80
CA ASP A 39 -4.87 -10.46 -1.24
C ASP A 39 -3.59 -9.77 -1.77
N LYS A 40 -2.54 -10.58 -1.96
CA LYS A 40 -1.23 -10.11 -2.43
C LYS A 40 -1.29 -9.46 -3.83
N LYS A 41 -2.17 -9.94 -4.71
CA LYS A 41 -2.32 -9.42 -6.08
C LYS A 41 -2.98 -8.03 -6.03
N GLN A 42 -4.03 -7.87 -5.22
CA GLN A 42 -4.70 -6.61 -4.96
C GLN A 42 -3.74 -5.57 -4.36
N LEU A 43 -2.94 -5.97 -3.37
CA LEU A 43 -1.93 -5.13 -2.75
C LEU A 43 -0.90 -4.62 -3.78
N LYS A 44 -0.28 -5.53 -4.55
CA LYS A 44 0.71 -5.19 -5.58
C LYS A 44 0.16 -4.27 -6.66
N ASN A 45 -1.05 -4.55 -7.15
CA ASN A 45 -1.71 -3.74 -8.16
C ASN A 45 -2.01 -2.33 -7.63
N TRP A 46 -2.44 -2.23 -6.37
CA TRP A 46 -2.71 -0.94 -5.75
C TRP A 46 -1.44 -0.10 -5.63
N PHE A 47 -0.36 -0.64 -5.06
CA PHE A 47 0.91 0.10 -4.91
C PHE A 47 1.50 0.53 -6.25
N THR A 48 1.41 -0.34 -7.26
CA THR A 48 1.85 -0.01 -8.62
C THR A 48 1.11 1.21 -9.19
N ASN A 49 -0.23 1.20 -9.10
CA ASN A 49 -1.04 2.29 -9.63
C ASN A 49 -0.96 3.56 -8.77
N ALA A 50 -0.92 3.43 -7.45
CA ALA A 50 -0.83 4.56 -6.52
C ALA A 50 0.47 5.33 -6.73
N ARG A 51 1.61 4.63 -6.87
CA ARG A 51 2.89 5.29 -7.14
C ARG A 51 2.89 6.05 -8.46
N ARG A 52 2.38 5.44 -9.54
CA ARG A 52 2.24 6.15 -10.83
C ARG A 52 1.37 7.40 -10.77
N ARG A 53 0.46 7.52 -9.79
CA ARG A 53 -0.39 8.71 -9.64
C ARG A 53 0.28 9.84 -8.86
N ILE A 54 1.17 9.49 -7.92
CA ILE A 54 1.84 10.47 -7.05
C ILE A 54 3.15 10.97 -7.66
N TRP A 55 3.92 10.07 -8.30
CA TRP A 55 5.24 10.37 -8.88
C TRP A 55 5.22 10.39 -10.41
N LYS A 56 4.08 10.74 -11.00
CA LYS A 56 4.04 11.21 -12.38
C LYS A 56 4.10 12.73 -12.35
#